data_AF-A0A7V1LFQ2-F1
#
_entry.id   AF-A0A7V1LFQ2-F1
#
_cell.length_a   1.000
_cell.length_b   1.000
_cell.length_c   1.000
_cell.angle_alpha   90.00
_cell.angle_beta   90.00
_cell.angle_gamma   90.00
#
_symmetry.space_group_name_H-M   'P 1'
#
loop_
_entity.id
_entity.type
_entity.pdbx_description
1 polymer ?
#
loop_
_entity_poly.entity_id
_entity_poly.type
_entity_poly.pdbx_seq_one_letter_code
_entity_poly.pdbx_strand_id
1 'polypeptide(L)' 'MNTKLTNDIKLNSLLPEIEKRIREVFGEKVLKIILFGSYARGDFHGESDVDIFVLVNDGDLRKDR' A
#
# COMPACT_ATOMS: atom_id res chain seq x y z
N MET A 1 -2.78 7.79 4.36
CA MET A 1 -2.58 7.71 2.89
C MET A 1 -3.63 8.63 2.23
N ASN A 2 -3.27 9.54 1.32
CA ASN A 2 -4.28 10.30 0.56
C ASN A 2 -4.79 9.41 -0.58
N THR A 3 -5.71 8.49 -0.26
CA THR A 3 -6.30 7.57 -1.23
C THR A 3 -7.47 8.24 -1.94
N LYS A 4 -7.36 8.43 -3.26
CA LYS A 4 -8.57 8.51 -4.09
C LYS A 4 -9.29 7.18 -3.93
N LEU A 5 -10.55 7.22 -3.54
CA LEU A 5 -11.40 6.02 -3.52
C LEU A 5 -11.44 5.43 -4.93
N THR A 6 -11.18 4.14 -5.03
CA THR A 6 -11.36 3.39 -6.27
C THR A 6 -12.84 3.04 -6.44
N ASN A 7 -13.25 2.58 -7.61
CA ASN A 7 -14.62 2.05 -7.79
C ASN A 7 -14.81 0.66 -7.14
N ASP A 8 -13.77 0.11 -6.48
CA ASP A 8 -13.83 -1.14 -5.75
C ASP A 8 -14.06 -0.88 -4.25
N ILE A 9 -15.30 -1.12 -3.81
CA ILE A 9 -15.73 -0.91 -2.43
C ILE A 9 -14.96 -1.82 -1.46
N LYS A 10 -14.65 -3.05 -1.87
CA LYS A 10 -13.93 -4.02 -1.04
C LYS A 10 -12.48 -3.60 -0.86
N LEU A 11 -11.83 -3.13 -1.92
CA LEU A 11 -10.48 -2.60 -1.80
C LEU A 11 -10.45 -1.35 -0.92
N ASN A 12 -11.40 -0.43 -1.10
CA ASN A 12 -11.47 0.78 -0.30
C ASN A 12 -11.63 0.51 1.21
N SER A 13 -12.26 -0.59 1.61
CA SER A 13 -12.33 -0.99 3.03
C SER A 13 -11.06 -1.69 3.52
N LEU A 14 -10.30 -2.34 2.64
CA LEU A 14 -9.02 -3.01 2.98
C LEU A 14 -7.84 -2.03 3.09
N LEU A 15 -7.78 -0.99 2.24
CA LEU A 15 -6.64 -0.07 2.19
C LEU A 15 -6.27 0.55 3.56
N PRO A 16 -7.24 0.99 4.40
CA PRO A 16 -6.93 1.48 5.74
C PRO A 16 -6.33 0.42 6.67
N GLU A 17 -6.78 -0.83 6.58
CA GLU A 17 -6.22 -1.93 7.39
C GLU A 17 -4.79 -2.25 6.95
N ILE A 18 -4.54 -2.25 5.64
CA ILE A 18 -3.19 -2.45 5.09
C ILE A 18 -2.25 -1.32 5.54
N GLU A 19 -2.69 -0.05 5.42
CA GLU A 19 -1.91 1.09 5.93
C GLU A 19 -1.60 0.94 7.42
N LYS A 20 -2.58 0.55 8.24
CA LYS A 20 -2.40 0.33 9.68
C LYS A 20 -1.33 -0.74 9.94
N ARG A 21 -1.43 -1.91 9.31
CA ARG A 21 -0.46 -3.02 9.47
C ARG A 21 0.95 -2.64 9.03
N ILE A 22 1.09 -1.92 7.91
CA ILE A 22 2.40 -1.43 7.44
C ILE A 22 3.02 -0.50 8.48
N ARG A 23 2.23 0.42 9.05
CA ARG A 23 2.69 1.33 10.09
C ARG A 23 2.96 0.65 11.42
N GLU A 24 2.28 -0.44 11.76
CA GLU A 24 2.60 -1.25 12.94
C GLU A 24 3.98 -1.93 12.81
N VAL A 25 4.37 -2.36 11.60
CA VAL A 25 5.66 -3.03 11.35
C VAL A 25 6.82 -2.04 11.24
N PHE A 26 6.64 -0.96 10.48
CA PHE A 26 7.73 -0.02 10.17
C PHE A 26 7.70 1.27 10.99
N GLY A 27 6.60 1.53 11.71
CA GLY A 27 6.44 2.70 12.57
C GLY A 27 6.58 4.02 11.80
N GLU A 28 7.26 4.97 12.47
CA GLU A 28 7.56 6.30 11.93
C GLU A 28 8.55 6.27 10.75
N LYS A 29 9.15 5.12 10.42
CA LYS A 29 10.02 5.01 9.25
C LYS A 29 9.24 5.09 7.94
N VAL A 30 7.93 4.85 7.95
CA VAL A 30 7.11 4.91 6.72
C VAL A 30 7.00 6.34 6.22
N LEU A 31 7.69 6.63 5.11
CA LEU A 31 7.64 7.92 4.44
C LEU A 31 6.41 8.03 3.53
N LYS A 32 6.14 6.98 2.74
CA LYS A 32 5.04 6.94 1.78
C LYS A 32 4.48 5.53 1.62
N ILE A 33 3.18 5.45 1.40
CA ILE A 33 2.48 4.26 0.95
C ILE A 33 1.73 4.66 -0.32
N ILE A 34 1.97 3.94 -1.41
CA ILE A 34 1.46 4.28 -2.74
C ILE A 34 0.78 3.05 -3.32
N LEU A 35 -0.48 3.20 -3.73
CA LEU A 35 -1.17 2.21 -4.57
C LEU A 35 -0.59 2.30 -5.98
N PHE A 36 -0.22 1.16 -6.54
CA PHE A 36 0.34 1.07 -7.88
C PHE A 36 -0.52 0.14 -8.76
N GLY A 37 -0.01 -0.20 -9.94
CA GLY A 37 -0.64 -1.20 -10.79
C GLY A 37 -1.97 -0.76 -11.40
N SER A 38 -2.77 -1.73 -11.82
CA SER A 38 -4.03 -1.50 -12.54
C SER A 38 -5.08 -0.79 -11.68
N TYR A 39 -5.09 -1.04 -10.38
CA TYR A 39 -5.98 -0.34 -9.43
C TYR A 39 -5.66 1.15 -9.30
N ALA A 40 -4.39 1.55 -9.37
CA ALA A 40 -4.02 2.97 -9.37
C ALA A 40 -4.38 3.68 -10.69
N ARG A 41 -4.35 2.96 -11.82
CA ARG A 41 -4.70 3.50 -13.14
C ARG A 41 -6.21 3.48 -13.42
N GLY A 42 -6.96 2.64 -12.71
CA GLY A 42 -8.39 2.44 -12.91
C GLY A 42 -8.76 1.47 -14.04
N ASP A 43 -7.80 0.68 -14.52
CA ASP A 43 -7.97 -0.32 -15.60
C ASP A 43 -7.90 -1.77 -15.07
N PHE A 44 -8.21 -1.99 -13.79
CA PHE A 44 -8.22 -3.31 -13.17
C PHE A 44 -9.39 -4.18 -13.65
N HIS A 45 -9.20 -5.50 -13.60
CA HIS A 45 -10.20 -6.51 -13.91
C HIS A 45 -10.30 -7.54 -12.77
N GLY A 46 -11.24 -8.49 -12.85
CA GLY A 46 -11.53 -9.44 -11.76
C GLY A 46 -10.38 -10.36 -11.33
N GLU A 47 -9.33 -10.45 -12.14
CA GLU A 47 -8.11 -11.25 -11.87
C GLU A 47 -6.90 -10.35 -11.59
N SER A 48 -7.10 -9.04 -11.42
CA SER A 48 -6.00 -8.10 -11.13
C SER A 48 -5.52 -8.24 -9.68
N ASP A 49 -4.20 -8.27 -9.51
CA ASP A 49 -3.55 -8.14 -8.21
C ASP A 49 -3.61 -6.69 -7.68
N VAL A 50 -3.34 -6.52 -6.39
CA VAL A 50 -3.24 -5.22 -5.71
C VAL A 50 -1.78 -4.92 -5.40
N ASP A 51 -1.17 -4.00 -6.16
CA ASP A 51 0.21 -3.59 -5.96
C ASP A 51 0.34 -2.42 -4.99
N ILE A 52 1.15 -2.57 -3.94
CA ILE A 52 1.43 -1.51 -2.97
C ILE A 52 2.94 -1.30 -2.85
N PHE A 53 3.38 -0.07 -3.06
CA PHE A 53 4.75 0.36 -2.84
C PHE A 53 4.86 1.10 -1.50
N VAL A 54 5.79 0.68 -0.66
CA VAL A 54 6.08 1.30 0.64
C VAL A 54 7.49 1.87 0.62
N LEU A 55 7.60 3.19 0.77
CA LEU A 55 8.88 3.85 0.95
C LEU A 55 9.15 4.04 2.44
N VAL A 56 10.22 3.45 2.93
CA VAL A 56 10.66 3.57 4.32
C VAL A 56 12.02 4.26 4.41
N ASN A 57 12.20 5.09 5.43
CA ASN A 57 13.49 5.65 5.81
C ASN A 57 14.15 4.71 6.81
N ASP A 58 14.86 3.69 6.30
CA ASP A 58 15.64 2.80 7.14
C ASP A 58 17.13 2.93 6.83
N GLY A 59 17.89 3.41 7.82
CA GLY A 59 19.35 3.54 7.73
C GLY A 59 20.10 2.22 7.89
N ASP A 60 19.41 1.16 8.30
CA ASP A 60 19.96 -0.17 8.49
C ASP A 60 19.07 -1.16 7.72
N LEU A 61 19.19 -1.19 6.39
CA LEU A 61 18.66 -2.28 5.56
C LEU A 61 19.48 -3.55 5.84
N ARG A 62 19.44 -4.05 7.08
CA ARG A 62 19.86 -5.42 7.35
C ARG A 62 18.84 -6.29 6.66
N LYS A 63 19.32 -7.00 5.64
CA LYS A 63 18.61 -8.14 5.08
C LYS A 63 18.39 -9.11 6.22
N ASP A 64 17.19 -9.14 6.78
CA ASP A 64 16.69 -10.35 7.40
C ASP A 64 16.76 -11.42 6.30
N ARG A 65 17.79 -12.26 6.42
CA ARG A 65 17.99 -13.49 5.64
C ARG A 65 17.30 -14.62 6.36
#